data_AF-A0A933BH97-F1
#
_entry.id   AF-A0A933BH97-F1
#
_cell.length_a   1.000
_cell.length_b   1.000
_cell.length_c   1.000
_cell.angle_alpha   90.00
_cell.angle_beta   90.00
_cell.angle_gamma   90.00
#
_symmetry.space_group_name_H-M   'P 1'
#
loop_
_entity.id
_entity.type
_entity.pdbx_description
1 polymer ?
#
loop_
_entity_poly.entity_id
_entity_poly.type
_entity_poly.pdbx_seq_one_letter_code
_entity_poly.pdbx_strand_id
1 'polypeptide(L)'
;MDKSAQVTLLRQDAPKTREFILLGAGPYEGELAAALVSQGFKVRPIAIRQSVSELENPERLVQYREAGYRYALKLNILHDYAWACSFSGGHRVQVTMSVIDISTNETLALFRQIGPDRECPPLTPVWPLLAKELDKSWR
;
A
#
# COMPACT_ATOMS: atom_id res chain seq x y z
N MET A 1 -10.44 12.24 -19.07
CA MET A 1 -10.64 10.82 -18.71
C MET A 1 -9.47 10.39 -17.84
N ASP A 2 -9.75 9.77 -16.71
CA ASP A 2 -8.72 9.21 -15.84
C ASP A 2 -7.99 8.08 -16.59
N LYS A 3 -6.66 8.06 -16.50
CA LYS A 3 -5.90 6.91 -17.00
C LYS A 3 -6.06 5.77 -16.00
N SER A 4 -6.37 4.57 -16.49
CA SER A 4 -6.36 3.36 -15.68
C SER A 4 -4.97 3.12 -15.09
N ALA A 5 -4.91 2.58 -13.88
CA ALA A 5 -3.64 2.21 -13.29
C ALA A 5 -3.00 1.08 -14.11
N GLN A 6 -1.68 1.12 -14.24
CA GLN A 6 -0.92 0.00 -14.79
C GLN A 6 -0.62 -0.96 -13.65
N VAL A 7 -1.15 -2.18 -13.75
CA VAL A 7 -0.95 -3.24 -12.75
C VAL A 7 0.03 -4.27 -13.30
N THR A 8 1.00 -4.66 -12.50
CA THR A 8 1.92 -5.75 -12.79
C THR A 8 1.92 -6.70 -11.60
N LEU A 9 1.34 -7.90 -11.81
CA LEU A 9 1.38 -8.98 -10.83
C LEU A 9 2.63 -9.81 -11.09
N LEU A 10 3.49 -9.92 -10.07
CA LEU A 10 4.73 -10.68 -10.14
C LEU A 10 4.55 -12.08 -9.55
N ARG A 11 3.62 -12.24 -8.61
CA ARG A 11 3.35 -13.50 -7.92
C ARG A 11 1.88 -13.63 -7.51
N GLN A 12 1.25 -14.77 -7.82
CA GLN A 12 -0.21 -14.98 -7.67
C GLN A 12 -0.61 -16.05 -6.64
N ASP A 13 0.34 -16.86 -6.18
CA ASP A 13 0.15 -17.97 -5.22
C ASP A 13 0.15 -17.54 -3.75
N ALA A 14 0.34 -16.24 -3.48
CA ALA A 14 0.43 -15.72 -2.12
C ALA A 14 -0.96 -15.61 -1.43
N PRO A 15 -1.12 -16.02 -0.16
CA PRO A 15 -2.35 -15.89 0.61
C PRO A 15 -2.82 -14.43 0.77
N LYS A 16 -3.85 -14.01 0.04
CA LYS A 16 -4.33 -12.63 -0.06
C LYS A 16 -5.07 -12.11 1.18
N THR A 17 -4.40 -12.02 2.31
CA THR A 17 -4.92 -11.27 3.46
C THR A 17 -5.10 -9.79 3.10
N ARG A 18 -6.16 -9.16 3.62
CA ARG A 18 -6.52 -7.75 3.36
C ARG A 18 -5.98 -6.81 4.45
N GLU A 19 -4.89 -7.21 5.08
CA GLU A 19 -4.24 -6.45 6.15
C GLU A 19 -2.85 -6.01 5.69
N PHE A 20 -2.60 -4.70 5.74
CA PHE A 20 -1.37 -4.10 5.25
C PHE A 20 -0.81 -3.09 6.25
N ILE A 21 0.52 -3.02 6.31
CA ILE A 21 1.22 -1.85 6.86
C ILE A 21 1.58 -0.89 5.73
N LEU A 22 1.56 0.41 6.00
CA LEU A 22 2.07 1.41 5.05
C LEU A 22 3.55 1.69 5.31
N LEU A 23 4.34 1.74 4.25
CA LEU A 23 5.75 2.11 4.29
C LEU A 23 5.98 3.29 3.34
N GLY A 24 6.47 4.40 3.89
CA GLY A 24 6.95 5.53 3.08
C GLY A 24 5.84 6.26 2.31
N ALA A 25 4.62 6.32 2.84
CA ALA A 25 3.55 7.11 2.27
C ALA A 25 3.61 8.61 2.67
N GLY A 26 4.42 8.94 3.68
CA GLY A 26 4.77 10.31 4.04
C GLY A 26 3.53 11.18 4.27
N PRO A 27 3.41 12.37 3.64
CA PRO A 27 2.26 13.25 3.84
C PRO A 27 0.94 12.66 3.31
N TYR A 28 0.97 11.59 2.52
CA TYR A 28 -0.19 10.97 1.88
C TYR A 28 -0.71 9.71 2.60
N GLU A 29 -0.17 9.40 3.79
CA GLU A 29 -0.63 8.25 4.58
C GLU A 29 -2.12 8.31 4.89
N GLY A 30 -2.64 9.48 5.26
CA GLY A 30 -4.03 9.66 5.62
C GLY A 30 -4.97 9.37 4.45
N GLU A 31 -4.69 9.95 3.29
CA GLU A 31 -5.51 9.83 2.09
C GLU A 31 -5.50 8.41 1.54
N LEU A 32 -4.32 7.76 1.49
CA LEU A 32 -4.24 6.37 1.06
C LEU A 32 -4.91 5.43 2.06
N ALA A 33 -4.69 5.61 3.37
CA ALA A 33 -5.32 4.77 4.39
C ALA A 33 -6.85 4.89 4.32
N ALA A 34 -7.39 6.11 4.21
CA ALA A 34 -8.82 6.33 4.05
C ALA A 34 -9.38 5.64 2.79
N ALA A 35 -8.68 5.77 1.65
CA ALA A 35 -9.07 5.10 0.41
C ALA A 35 -9.07 3.57 0.55
N LEU A 36 -8.05 2.99 1.18
CA LEU A 36 -7.95 1.54 1.42
C LEU A 36 -9.04 1.03 2.36
N VAL A 37 -9.31 1.74 3.46
CA VAL A 37 -10.38 1.39 4.41
C VAL A 37 -11.75 1.43 3.73
N SER A 38 -11.99 2.37 2.81
CA SER A 38 -13.24 2.42 2.03
C SER A 38 -13.46 1.18 1.15
N GLN A 39 -12.38 0.46 0.80
CA GLN A 39 -12.42 -0.81 0.08
C GLN A 39 -12.42 -2.02 1.01
N GLY A 40 -12.49 -1.84 2.34
CA GLY A 40 -12.50 -2.93 3.32
C GLY A 40 -11.13 -3.53 3.62
N PHE A 41 -10.04 -2.83 3.33
CA PHE A 41 -8.71 -3.20 3.82
C PHE A 41 -8.50 -2.72 5.26
N LYS A 42 -7.73 -3.48 6.04
CA LYS A 42 -7.23 -3.02 7.33
C LYS A 42 -5.83 -2.46 7.16
N VAL A 43 -5.67 -1.18 7.44
CA VAL A 43 -4.38 -0.49 7.38
C VAL A 43 -3.89 -0.24 8.80
N ARG A 44 -2.66 -0.66 9.09
CA ARG A 44 -2.05 -0.50 10.42
C ARG A 44 -0.85 0.44 10.32
N PRO A 45 -0.81 1.53 11.10
CA PRO A 45 0.27 2.52 11.03
C PRO A 45 1.58 2.02 11.69
N ILE A 46 1.54 0.96 12.49
CA ILE A 46 2.70 0.45 13.23
C ILE A 46 2.85 -1.05 12.99
N ALA A 47 4.04 -1.47 12.56
CA ALA A 47 4.44 -2.87 12.55
C ALA A 47 4.68 -3.34 13.99
N ILE A 48 3.69 -3.98 14.61
CA ILE A 48 3.83 -4.64 15.90
C ILE A 48 4.62 -5.93 15.68
N ARG A 49 5.73 -6.07 16.39
CA ARG A 49 6.49 -7.32 16.46
C ARG A 49 5.89 -8.16 17.56
N GLN A 50 5.52 -9.40 17.26
CA GLN A 50 5.09 -10.35 18.27
C GLN A 50 6.29 -11.19 18.69
N SER A 51 6.51 -11.33 20.00
CA SER A 51 7.49 -12.26 20.55
C SER A 51 6.80 -13.60 20.72
N VAL A 52 7.23 -14.59 19.96
CA VAL A 52 6.73 -15.97 20.10
C VAL A 52 7.82 -16.78 20.80
N SER A 53 7.43 -17.51 21.83
CA SER A 53 8.29 -18.44 22.55
C SER A 53 7.81 -19.85 22.28
N GLU A 54 8.61 -20.64 21.57
CA GLU A 54 8.40 -22.08 21.43
C GLU A 54 9.43 -22.85 22.26
N LEU A 55 8.96 -23.97 22.84
CA LEU A 55 9.83 -24.96 23.45
C LEU A 55 10.38 -25.85 22.33
N GLU A 56 11.64 -25.64 21.95
CA GLU A 56 12.33 -26.46 20.96
C GLU A 56 12.66 -27.84 21.55
N ASN A 57 12.87 -27.90 22.88
CA ASN A 57 13.02 -29.09 23.72
C ASN A 57 12.66 -28.71 25.18
N PRO A 58 12.49 -29.66 26.12
CA PRO A 58 12.10 -29.37 27.52
C PRO A 58 13.02 -28.38 28.25
N GLU A 59 14.26 -28.24 27.80
CA GLU A 59 15.29 -27.38 28.42
C GLU A 59 15.62 -26.12 27.60
N ARG A 60 15.02 -25.93 26.41
CA ARG A 60 15.41 -24.85 25.49
C ARG A 60 14.19 -24.08 24.99
N LEU A 61 14.08 -22.86 25.50
CA LEU A 61 13.10 -21.87 25.06
C LEU A 61 13.73 -21.01 23.96
N VAL A 62 13.15 -21.04 22.76
CA VAL A 62 13.58 -20.18 21.65
C VAL A 62 12.59 -19.04 21.53
N GLN A 63 13.08 -17.80 21.69
CA GLN A 63 12.32 -16.59 21.41
C GLN A 63 12.63 -16.11 20.00
N TYR A 64 11.62 -16.03 19.14
CA TYR A 64 11.73 -15.37 17.84
C TYR A 64 10.78 -14.18 17.74
N ARG A 65 11.20 -13.20 16.95
CA ARG A 65 10.41 -11.99 16.65
C ARG A 65 9.67 -12.22 15.36
N GLU A 66 8.38 -12.54 15.44
CA GLU A 66 7.53 -12.68 14.27
C GLU A 66 7.00 -11.29 13.86
N ALA A 67 7.03 -11.01 12.55
CA ALA A 67 6.38 -9.84 12.02
C ALA A 67 4.86 -10.05 12.16
N GLY A 68 4.18 -9.21 12.93
CA GLY A 68 2.73 -9.33 13.14
C GLY A 68 1.88 -9.10 11.88
N TYR A 69 2.52 -8.85 10.73
CA TYR A 69 1.87 -8.59 9.44
C TYR A 69 2.64 -9.28 8.32
N ARG A 70 1.88 -9.76 7.33
CA ARG A 70 2.45 -10.43 6.15
C ARG A 70 2.80 -9.47 5.03
N TYR A 71 1.99 -8.41 4.82
CA TYR A 71 2.14 -7.54 3.67
C TYR A 71 2.39 -6.09 4.04
N ALA A 72 3.27 -5.45 3.27
CA ALA A 72 3.50 -4.02 3.30
C ALA A 72 3.15 -3.37 1.97
N LEU A 73 2.58 -2.17 2.03
CA LEU A 73 2.42 -1.28 0.89
C LEU A 73 3.51 -0.22 0.93
N LYS A 74 4.39 -0.22 -0.07
CA LYS A 74 5.42 0.80 -0.22
C LYS A 74 5.03 1.77 -1.33
N LEU A 75 5.07 3.06 -1.04
CA LEU A 75 4.86 4.10 -2.04
C LEU A 75 6.19 4.70 -2.52
N ASN A 76 6.23 5.04 -3.80
CA ASN A 76 7.18 5.97 -4.38
C ASN A 76 6.39 7.00 -5.19
N ILE A 77 6.60 8.28 -4.90
CA ILE A 77 5.80 9.38 -5.43
C ILE A 77 6.75 10.38 -6.09
N LEU A 78 6.48 10.69 -7.35
CA LEU A 78 7.14 11.76 -8.09
C LEU A 78 6.15 12.89 -8.31
N HIS A 79 6.50 14.09 -7.86
CA HIS A 79 5.69 15.28 -7.99
C HIS A 79 6.03 16.03 -9.27
N ASP A 80 4.99 16.45 -10.00
CA ASP A 80 5.06 17.42 -11.07
C ASP A 80 4.38 18.70 -10.61
N TYR A 81 5.15 19.55 -9.91
CA TYR A 81 4.67 20.82 -9.36
C TYR A 81 4.39 21.88 -10.43
N ALA A 82 4.83 21.67 -11.68
CA ALA A 82 4.52 22.57 -12.78
C ALA A 82 3.04 22.45 -13.21
N TRP A 83 2.39 21.34 -12.86
CA TRP A 83 0.96 21.14 -13.08
C TRP A 83 0.20 21.28 -11.76
N ALA A 84 -0.73 22.24 -11.73
CA ALA A 84 -1.60 22.47 -10.59
C ALA A 84 -3.07 22.53 -11.02
N CYS A 85 -3.94 21.98 -10.19
CA CYS A 85 -5.37 22.05 -10.35
C CYS A 85 -5.88 23.43 -9.98
N SER A 86 -6.67 24.01 -10.87
CA SER A 86 -7.37 25.26 -10.60
C SER A 86 -8.29 25.07 -9.38
N PHE A 87 -8.27 26.03 -8.46
CA PHE A 87 -9.15 26.14 -7.28
C PHE A 87 -8.94 25.15 -6.12
N SER A 88 -8.23 24.04 -6.31
CA SER A 88 -7.98 23.06 -5.25
C SER A 88 -6.50 22.93 -4.83
N GLY A 89 -5.58 23.47 -5.65
CA GLY A 89 -4.14 23.39 -5.38
C GLY A 89 -3.58 21.96 -5.45
N GLY A 90 -4.30 21.04 -6.09
CA GLY A 90 -3.82 19.69 -6.34
C GLY A 90 -2.70 19.65 -7.34
N HIS A 91 -1.72 18.78 -7.11
CA HIS A 91 -0.58 18.64 -8.02
C HIS A 91 -0.63 17.29 -8.71
N ARG A 92 -0.07 17.24 -9.91
CA ARG A 92 0.06 15.97 -10.61
C ARG A 92 1.15 15.16 -9.95
N VAL A 93 0.84 13.91 -9.67
CA VAL A 93 1.77 12.94 -9.13
C VAL A 93 1.81 11.70 -10.00
N GLN A 94 2.98 11.10 -10.07
CA GLN A 94 3.17 9.73 -10.54
C GLN A 94 3.48 8.86 -9.32
N VAL A 95 2.56 7.95 -9.01
CA VAL A 95 2.66 7.07 -7.85
C VAL A 95 2.95 5.65 -8.32
N THR A 96 3.95 5.02 -7.70
CA THR A 96 4.17 3.57 -7.77
C THR A 96 3.91 2.98 -6.39
N MET A 97 2.88 2.15 -6.28
CA MET A 97 2.55 1.39 -5.07
C MET A 97 3.00 -0.05 -5.25
N SER A 98 3.76 -0.58 -4.30
CA SER A 98 4.29 -1.94 -4.31
C SER A 98 3.68 -2.75 -3.17
N VAL A 99 3.21 -3.96 -3.44
CA VAL A 99 2.86 -4.93 -2.40
C VAL A 99 4.06 -5.81 -2.15
N ILE A 100 4.55 -5.83 -0.92
CA ILE A 100 5.73 -6.57 -0.50
C ILE A 100 5.31 -7.62 0.52
N ASP A 101 5.72 -8.88 0.32
CA ASP A 101 5.65 -9.89 1.38
C ASP A 101 6.81 -9.65 2.35
N ILE A 102 6.50 -9.36 3.61
CA ILE A 102 7.47 -9.02 4.65
C ILE A 102 8.32 -10.24 5.01
N SER A 103 7.77 -11.45 4.90
CA SER A 103 8.47 -12.69 5.26
C SER A 103 9.58 -13.05 4.27
N THR A 104 9.35 -12.83 2.98
CA THR A 104 10.31 -13.13 1.91
C THR A 104 11.03 -11.90 1.39
N ASN A 105 10.58 -10.70 1.77
CA ASN A 105 11.03 -9.43 1.21
C ASN A 105 10.87 -9.34 -0.33
N GLU A 106 9.93 -10.10 -0.89
CA GLU A 106 9.63 -10.10 -2.33
C GLU A 106 8.50 -9.12 -2.67
N THR A 107 8.61 -8.47 -3.82
CA THR A 107 7.49 -7.67 -4.37
C THR A 107 6.54 -8.59 -5.11
N LEU A 108 5.28 -8.62 -4.67
CA LEU A 108 4.21 -9.45 -5.25
C LEU A 108 3.46 -8.74 -6.37
N ALA A 109 3.29 -7.42 -6.24
CA ALA A 109 2.55 -6.61 -7.20
C ALA A 109 3.04 -5.16 -7.23
N LEU A 110 2.93 -4.54 -8.40
CA LEU A 110 3.20 -3.13 -8.64
C LEU A 110 1.98 -2.47 -9.28
N PHE A 111 1.61 -1.30 -8.78
CA PHE A 111 0.53 -0.47 -9.29
C PHE A 111 1.09 0.91 -9.61
N ARG A 112 0.93 1.37 -10.85
CA ARG A 112 1.35 2.71 -11.26
C ARG A 112 0.15 3.54 -11.64
N GLN A 113 0.02 4.71 -11.02
CA GLN A 113 -1.05 5.66 -11.31
C GLN A 113 -0.46 7.05 -11.53
N ILE A 114 -1.00 7.78 -12.50
CA ILE A 114 -0.72 9.19 -12.71
C ILE A 114 -2.03 9.95 -12.57
N GLY A 115 -2.02 11.03 -11.79
CA GLY A 115 -3.21 11.84 -11.55
C GLY A 115 -2.96 12.90 -10.48
N PRO A 116 -4.00 13.63 -10.07
CA PRO A 116 -3.89 14.62 -9.02
C PRO A 116 -3.77 13.95 -7.64
N ASP A 117 -2.99 14.56 -6.74
CA ASP A 117 -2.82 14.10 -5.36
C ASP A 117 -4.02 14.41 -4.45
N ARG A 118 -4.92 15.30 -4.88
CA ARG A 118 -6.14 15.70 -4.19
C ARG A 118 -7.23 16.03 -5.20
N GLU A 119 -8.38 16.50 -4.72
CA GLU A 119 -9.53 16.85 -5.55
C GLU A 119 -9.14 17.78 -6.72
N CYS A 120 -9.56 17.42 -7.93
CA CYS A 120 -9.24 18.19 -9.14
C CYS A 120 -10.27 17.90 -10.24
N PRO A 121 -11.52 18.38 -10.08
CA PRO A 121 -12.57 18.03 -11.03
C PRO A 121 -12.20 18.45 -12.46
N PRO A 122 -12.41 17.57 -13.46
CA PRO A 122 -13.17 16.32 -13.41
C PRO A 122 -12.32 15.06 -13.11
N LEU A 123 -11.05 15.20 -12.75
CA LEU A 123 -10.13 14.08 -12.52
C LEU A 123 -10.25 13.51 -11.12
N THR A 124 -10.22 12.18 -11.02
CA THR A 124 -10.21 11.49 -9.73
C THR A 124 -8.80 11.52 -9.12
N PRO A 125 -8.65 11.79 -7.82
CA PRO A 125 -7.36 11.66 -7.14
C PRO A 125 -6.76 10.25 -7.27
N VAL A 126 -5.44 10.16 -7.18
CA VAL A 126 -4.75 8.87 -7.37
C VAL A 126 -5.07 7.83 -6.28
N TRP A 127 -5.40 8.25 -5.05
CA TRP A 127 -5.56 7.32 -3.92
C TRP A 127 -6.77 6.40 -4.04
N PRO A 128 -7.99 6.90 -4.34
CA PRO A 128 -9.14 6.03 -4.61
C PRO A 128 -8.91 5.08 -5.79
N LEU A 129 -8.22 5.55 -6.82
CA LEU A 129 -7.91 4.72 -8.00
C LEU A 129 -6.97 3.56 -7.63
N LEU A 130 -5.89 3.85 -6.89
CA LEU A 130 -4.96 2.82 -6.42
C LEU A 130 -5.63 1.81 -5.48
N ALA A 131 -6.46 2.27 -4.53
CA ALA A 131 -7.17 1.40 -3.61
C ALA A 131 -8.14 0.46 -4.34
N LYS A 132 -8.86 0.97 -5.35
CA LYS A 132 -9.77 0.18 -6.19
C LYS A 132 -9.03 -0.88 -7.01
N GLU A 133 -7.87 -0.53 -7.57
CA GLU A 133 -7.07 -1.49 -8.36
C GLU A 133 -6.41 -2.55 -7.47
N LEU A 134 -6.00 -2.18 -6.25
CA LEU A 134 -5.59 -3.16 -5.26
C LEU A 134 -6.76 -4.10 -4.91
N ASP A 135 -7.97 -3.59 -4.63
CA ASP A 135 -9.14 -4.44 -4.35
C ASP A 135 -9.40 -5.45 -5.46
N LYS A 136 -9.42 -5.02 -6.72
CA LYS A 136 -9.60 -5.92 -7.87
C LYS A 136 -8.55 -7.02 -7.93
N SER A 137 -7.30 -6.67 -7.64
CA SER A 137 -6.16 -7.60 -7.71
C SER A 137 -6.06 -8.52 -6.49
N TRP A 138 -6.56 -8.07 -5.34
CA TRP A 138 -6.41 -8.69 -4.03
C TRP A 138 -7.69 -9.35 -3.50
N ARG A 139 -8.71 -9.48 -4.34
CA ARG A 139 -9.84 -10.40 -4.14
C ARG A 139 -9.44 -11.85 -4.39
#